data_AF-A0A5F2C137-F1
#
_entry.id   AF-A0A5F2C137-F1
#
_cell.length_a   1.000
_cell.length_b   1.000
_cell.length_c   1.000
_cell.angle_alpha   90.00
_cell.angle_beta   90.00
_cell.angle_gamma   90.00
#
_symmetry.space_group_name_H-M   'P 1'
#
loop_
_entity.id
_entity.type
_entity.pdbx_description
1 polymer ?
#
loop_
_entity_poly.entity_id
_entity_poly.type
_entity_poly.pdbx_seq_one_letter_code
_entity_poly.pdbx_strand_id
1 'polypeptide(L)'
;MLDTLYKISEHNIRETYLTGQIVYVPEAGEGKHLHLNKDGKLEYYRIKYETLHAKEGTEFFCAERLRLDLEKKFQSTSAKLRKNPLDLKARQELEANLESYLKFSNAVQGKSQVVRNFLFFSLGKYMKGDQGLPISPCEFTQKILNPITIATSGLTDADSKLAWAANIQIFTAYELGFTMAGYCK
;
A
#
# COMPACT_ATOMS: atom_id res chain seq x y z
N MET A 1 -11.62 -15.35 17.98
CA MET A 1 -11.34 -14.38 16.91
C MET A 1 -12.29 -14.59 15.74
N LEU A 2 -12.45 -15.81 15.19
CA LEU A 2 -13.48 -16.13 14.19
C LEU A 2 -14.93 -16.07 14.73
N ASP A 3 -15.20 -16.60 15.93
CA ASP A 3 -16.54 -16.54 16.54
C ASP A 3 -17.02 -15.11 16.85
N THR A 4 -16.06 -14.20 17.04
CA THR A 4 -16.32 -12.77 17.26
C THR A 4 -16.74 -12.11 15.94
N LEU A 5 -16.10 -12.47 14.83
CA LEU A 5 -16.42 -11.94 13.49
C LEU A 5 -17.81 -12.38 13.00
N TYR A 6 -18.24 -13.60 13.30
CA TYR A 6 -19.60 -14.08 12.96
C TYR A 6 -20.69 -13.31 13.71
N LYS A 7 -20.53 -13.13 15.03
CA LYS A 7 -21.50 -12.39 15.86
C LYS A 7 -21.58 -10.90 15.51
N ILE A 8 -20.47 -10.31 15.05
CA ILE A 8 -20.43 -8.91 14.62
C ILE A 8 -21.26 -8.72 13.34
N SER A 9 -21.24 -9.68 12.39
CA SER A 9 -21.92 -9.52 11.09
C SER A 9 -23.46 -9.50 11.14
N GLU A 10 -24.07 -10.04 12.20
CA GLU A 10 -25.53 -10.23 12.28
C GLU A 10 -26.28 -9.11 13.01
N HIS A 11 -25.58 -8.16 13.64
CA HIS A 11 -26.22 -7.04 14.35
C HIS A 11 -25.66 -5.71 13.85
N ASN A 12 -26.49 -4.67 13.88
CA ASN A 12 -26.13 -3.30 13.50
C ASN A 12 -25.23 -2.64 14.57
N ILE A 13 -24.23 -3.39 15.04
CA ILE A 13 -23.29 -3.03 16.08
C ILE A 13 -22.31 -2.00 15.51
N ARG A 14 -22.17 -0.90 16.24
CA ARG A 14 -21.17 0.12 16.02
C ARG A 14 -20.15 0.02 17.14
N GLU A 15 -18.89 -0.20 16.79
CA GLU A 15 -17.78 -0.27 17.74
C GLU A 15 -16.72 0.77 17.37
N THR A 16 -15.99 1.23 18.38
CA THR A 16 -14.93 2.22 18.19
C THR A 16 -13.59 1.52 18.09
N TYR A 17 -12.92 1.69 16.94
CA TYR A 17 -11.67 1.02 16.62
C TYR A 17 -10.53 2.02 16.52
N LEU A 18 -9.32 1.60 16.89
CA LEU A 18 -8.09 2.33 16.61
C LEU A 18 -7.77 2.16 15.11
N THR A 19 -8.18 3.13 14.29
CA THR A 19 -7.98 3.08 12.83
C THR A 19 -6.77 3.85 12.37
N GLY A 20 -6.26 4.74 13.21
CA GLY A 20 -5.17 5.65 12.88
C GLY A 20 -5.57 6.72 11.86
N GLN A 21 -4.78 7.78 11.78
CA GLN A 21 -4.95 8.83 10.79
C GLN A 21 -3.89 8.69 9.71
N ILE A 22 -4.30 8.81 8.45
CA ILE A 22 -3.36 9.00 7.36
C ILE A 22 -2.75 10.41 7.40
N VAL A 23 -1.42 10.47 7.35
CA VAL A 23 -0.63 11.70 7.30
C VAL A 23 0.03 11.79 5.94
N TYR A 24 -0.31 12.82 5.19
CA TYR A 24 0.32 13.08 3.90
C TYR A 24 1.57 13.90 4.10
N VAL A 25 2.64 13.52 3.39
CA VAL A 25 3.93 14.20 3.40
C VAL A 25 4.23 14.61 1.96
N PRO A 26 3.77 15.80 1.53
CA PRO A 26 3.92 16.26 0.15
C PRO A 26 5.36 16.24 -0.36
N GLU A 27 6.32 16.59 0.50
CA GLU A 27 7.74 16.67 0.16
C GLU A 27 8.35 15.29 -0.12
N ALA A 28 7.82 14.26 0.52
CA ALA A 28 8.21 12.88 0.26
C ALA A 28 7.38 12.24 -0.87
N GLY A 29 6.28 12.88 -1.27
CA GLY A 29 5.26 12.29 -2.13
C GLY A 29 4.64 11.04 -1.54
N GLU A 30 4.48 10.95 -0.21
CA GLU A 30 3.99 9.75 0.47
C GLU A 30 2.79 10.04 1.37
N GLY A 31 1.83 9.11 1.44
CA GLY A 31 0.89 9.02 2.56
C GLY A 31 1.39 7.99 3.58
N LYS A 32 1.38 8.37 4.85
CA LYS A 32 1.84 7.58 6.00
C LYS A 32 0.65 7.25 6.88
N HIS A 33 0.22 6.00 6.86
CA HIS A 33 -0.88 5.52 7.70
C HIS A 33 -0.37 4.67 8.86
N LEU A 34 0.40 3.64 8.53
CA LEU A 34 1.03 2.74 9.48
C LEU A 34 2.42 2.32 9.00
N HIS A 35 3.22 1.79 9.92
CA HIS A 35 4.47 1.12 9.61
C HIS A 35 4.69 -0.08 10.54
N LEU A 36 5.61 -0.96 10.12
CA LEU A 36 6.17 -1.97 11.01
C LEU A 36 7.34 -1.37 11.78
N ASN A 37 7.37 -1.53 13.10
CA ASN A 37 8.51 -1.16 13.92
C ASN A 37 9.63 -2.23 13.83
N LYS A 38 10.75 -2.00 14.53
CA LYS A 38 11.90 -2.93 14.53
C LYS A 38 11.56 -4.33 15.06
N ASP A 39 10.55 -4.44 15.92
CA ASP A 39 10.06 -5.70 16.48
C ASP A 39 8.98 -6.35 15.60
N GLY A 40 8.68 -5.77 14.44
CA GLY A 40 7.65 -6.25 13.51
C GLY A 40 6.21 -6.03 14.01
N LYS A 41 6.00 -5.12 14.97
CA LYS A 41 4.67 -4.69 15.42
C LYS A 41 4.15 -3.54 14.57
N LEU A 42 2.84 -3.49 14.38
CA LEU A 42 2.17 -2.41 13.68
C LEU A 42 2.09 -1.18 14.57
N GLU A 43 2.51 -0.04 14.04
CA GLU A 43 2.38 1.28 14.67
C GLU A 43 1.73 2.25 13.69
N TYR A 44 0.74 2.99 14.20
CA TYR A 44 0.10 4.08 13.47
C TYR A 44 0.92 5.35 13.63
N TYR A 45 1.12 6.09 12.53
CA TYR A 45 1.85 7.37 12.58
C TYR A 45 1.12 8.41 13.43
N ARG A 46 -0.22 8.39 13.40
CA ARG A 46 -1.08 9.17 14.27
C ARG A 46 -2.24 8.31 14.75
N ILE A 47 -2.50 8.35 16.04
CA ILE A 47 -3.60 7.65 16.68
C ILE A 47 -4.90 8.36 16.31
N LYS A 48 -5.89 7.60 15.85
CA LYS A 48 -7.26 8.06 15.60
C LYS A 48 -8.21 6.91 15.91
N TYR A 49 -9.33 7.24 16.53
CA TYR A 49 -10.40 6.30 16.79
C TYR A 49 -11.60 6.65 15.93
N GLU A 50 -12.21 5.63 15.32
CA GLU A 50 -13.40 5.80 14.49
C GLU A 50 -14.45 4.76 14.87
N THR A 51 -15.71 5.19 14.88
CA THR A 51 -16.84 4.30 15.11
C THR A 51 -17.28 3.71 13.78
N LEU A 52 -17.05 2.40 13.61
CA LEU A 52 -17.36 1.67 12.38
C LEU A 52 -18.52 0.72 12.61
N HIS A 53 -19.33 0.50 11.58
CA HIS A 53 -20.29 -0.60 11.57
C HIS A 53 -19.56 -1.94 11.47
N ALA A 54 -20.16 -2.99 12.02
CA ALA A 54 -19.69 -4.38 11.95
C ALA A 54 -19.00 -4.81 10.64
N LYS A 55 -19.69 -4.59 9.50
CA LYS A 55 -19.17 -4.93 8.17
C LYS A 55 -17.90 -4.14 7.84
N GLU A 56 -17.91 -2.84 8.08
CA GLU A 56 -16.79 -1.95 7.81
C GLU A 56 -15.60 -2.26 8.73
N GLY A 57 -15.85 -2.55 10.01
CA GLY A 57 -14.82 -3.01 10.95
C GLY A 57 -14.16 -4.32 10.48
N THR A 58 -14.95 -5.27 9.97
CA THR A 58 -14.42 -6.50 9.39
C THR A 58 -13.57 -6.23 8.15
N GLU A 59 -14.05 -5.38 7.24
CA GLU A 59 -13.31 -4.96 6.06
C GLU A 59 -12.00 -4.25 6.41
N PHE A 60 -12.01 -3.42 7.46
CA PHE A 60 -10.86 -2.73 8.00
C PHE A 60 -9.78 -3.71 8.47
N PHE A 61 -10.11 -4.65 9.36
CA PHE A 61 -9.13 -5.63 9.87
C PHE A 61 -8.61 -6.57 8.78
N CYS A 62 -9.47 -6.98 7.85
CA CYS A 62 -9.05 -7.76 6.69
C CYS A 62 -8.04 -6.98 5.84
N ALA A 63 -8.29 -5.69 5.59
CA ALA A 63 -7.40 -4.85 4.81
C ALA A 63 -6.07 -4.58 5.55
N GLU A 64 -6.11 -4.32 6.85
CA GLU A 64 -4.92 -4.18 7.70
C GLU A 64 -4.04 -5.42 7.59
N ARG A 65 -4.64 -6.60 7.76
CA ARG A 65 -3.91 -7.87 7.72
C ARG A 65 -3.29 -8.14 6.35
N LEU A 66 -4.06 -7.99 5.27
CA LEU A 66 -3.57 -8.19 3.91
C LEU A 66 -2.45 -7.21 3.57
N ARG A 67 -2.61 -5.94 3.96
CA ARG A 67 -1.60 -4.91 3.76
C ARG A 67 -0.30 -5.20 4.49
N LEU A 68 -0.37 -5.73 5.71
CA LEU A 68 0.80 -6.17 6.48
C LEU A 68 1.51 -7.36 5.84
N ASP A 69 0.76 -8.38 5.43
CA ASP A 69 1.32 -9.58 4.80
C ASP A 69 1.99 -9.22 3.46
N LEU A 70 1.42 -8.29 2.70
CA LEU A 70 2.06 -7.73 1.50
C LEU A 70 3.37 -7.02 1.84
N GLU A 71 3.40 -6.14 2.85
CA GLU A 71 4.62 -5.41 3.23
C GLU A 71 5.77 -6.36 3.55
N LYS A 72 5.50 -7.39 4.35
CA LYS A 72 6.50 -8.38 4.74
C LYS A 72 7.05 -9.14 3.55
N LYS A 73 6.20 -9.48 2.57
CA LYS A 73 6.64 -10.12 1.32
C LYS A 73 7.56 -9.18 0.52
N PHE A 74 7.17 -7.93 0.33
CA PHE A 74 8.00 -6.94 -0.34
C PHE A 74 9.35 -6.73 0.37
N GLN A 75 9.36 -6.53 1.69
CA GLN A 75 10.59 -6.38 2.48
C GLN A 75 11.50 -7.61 2.36
N SER A 76 10.94 -8.82 2.49
CA SER A 76 11.69 -10.08 2.39
C SER A 76 12.32 -10.25 1.00
N THR A 77 11.54 -10.06 -0.06
CA THR A 77 12.03 -10.17 -1.44
C THR A 77 13.06 -9.09 -1.76
N SER A 78 12.84 -7.86 -1.32
CA SER A 78 13.79 -6.76 -1.52
C SER A 78 15.13 -7.04 -0.83
N ALA A 79 15.11 -7.58 0.40
CA ALA A 79 16.31 -8.01 1.11
C ALA A 79 17.10 -9.11 0.37
N LYS A 80 16.43 -10.03 -0.32
CA LYS A 80 17.10 -11.03 -1.20
C LYS A 80 17.77 -10.35 -2.38
N LEU A 81 17.07 -9.44 -3.06
CA LEU A 81 17.57 -8.72 -4.23
C LEU A 81 18.69 -7.73 -3.89
N ARG A 82 18.73 -7.20 -2.67
CA ARG A 82 19.87 -6.40 -2.20
C ARG A 82 21.15 -7.24 -2.07
N LYS A 83 21.02 -8.51 -1.66
CA LYS A 83 22.17 -9.44 -1.58
C LYS A 83 22.58 -9.95 -2.96
N ASN A 84 21.61 -10.30 -3.81
CA ASN A 84 21.85 -10.73 -5.17
C ASN A 84 20.85 -10.06 -6.14
N PRO A 85 21.26 -8.95 -6.78
CA PRO A 85 20.48 -8.26 -7.81
C PRO A 85 20.02 -9.15 -8.99
N LEU A 86 20.76 -10.21 -9.30
CA LEU A 86 20.47 -11.07 -10.46
C LEU A 86 19.69 -12.34 -10.09
N ASP A 87 19.18 -12.44 -8.87
CA ASP A 87 18.35 -13.57 -8.44
C ASP A 87 17.01 -13.59 -9.19
N LEU A 88 16.91 -14.49 -10.17
CA LEU A 88 15.72 -14.66 -11.00
C LEU A 88 14.49 -15.08 -10.18
N LYS A 89 14.67 -15.90 -9.14
CA LYS A 89 13.56 -16.35 -8.30
C LYS A 89 13.03 -15.19 -7.46
N ALA A 90 13.92 -14.38 -6.87
CA ALA A 90 13.50 -13.20 -6.13
C ALA A 90 12.84 -12.14 -7.02
N ARG A 91 13.23 -12.03 -8.30
CA ARG A 91 12.54 -11.17 -9.28
C ARG A 91 11.13 -11.65 -9.58
N GLN A 92 10.93 -12.94 -9.79
CA GLN A 92 9.59 -13.52 -9.99
C GLN A 92 8.71 -13.35 -8.74
N GLU A 93 9.27 -13.52 -7.54
CA GLU A 93 8.56 -13.23 -6.29
C GLU A 93 8.12 -11.75 -6.21
N LEU A 94 8.96 -10.81 -6.68
CA LEU A 94 8.63 -9.39 -6.68
C LEU A 94 7.46 -9.06 -7.62
N GLU A 95 7.43 -9.67 -8.80
CA GLU A 95 6.31 -9.55 -9.74
C GLU A 95 5.00 -10.13 -9.15
N ALA A 96 5.07 -11.29 -8.50
CA ALA A 96 3.93 -11.89 -7.81
C ALA A 96 3.43 -11.02 -6.63
N ASN A 97 4.35 -10.34 -5.94
CA ASN A 97 4.00 -9.39 -4.88
C ASN A 97 3.28 -8.16 -5.45
N LEU A 98 3.73 -7.64 -6.60
CA LEU A 98 3.04 -6.56 -7.31
C LEU A 98 1.65 -7.00 -7.76
N GLU A 99 1.51 -8.18 -8.36
CA GLU A 99 0.20 -8.72 -8.75
C GLU A 99 -0.74 -8.86 -7.54
N SER A 100 -0.23 -9.32 -6.41
CA SER A 100 -0.99 -9.43 -5.16
C SER A 100 -1.43 -8.04 -4.65
N TYR A 101 -0.59 -7.02 -4.78
CA TYR A 101 -0.95 -5.63 -4.47
C TYR A 101 -2.07 -5.11 -5.38
N LEU A 102 -2.02 -5.40 -6.69
CA LEU A 102 -3.08 -5.01 -7.64
C LEU A 102 -4.41 -5.73 -7.36
N LYS A 103 -4.36 -6.99 -6.95
CA LYS A 103 -5.56 -7.72 -6.49
C LYS A 103 -6.13 -7.08 -5.22
N PHE A 104 -5.26 -6.69 -4.28
CA PHE A 104 -5.66 -5.99 -3.07
C PHE A 104 -6.32 -4.63 -3.37
N SER A 105 -5.77 -3.84 -4.30
CA SER A 105 -6.38 -2.55 -4.70
C SER A 105 -7.78 -2.73 -5.24
N ASN A 106 -7.99 -3.72 -6.11
CA ASN A 106 -9.32 -4.01 -6.64
C ASN A 106 -10.28 -4.47 -5.54
N ALA A 107 -9.80 -5.29 -4.59
CA ALA A 107 -10.61 -5.78 -3.47
C ALA A 107 -11.04 -4.69 -2.48
N VAL A 108 -10.40 -3.52 -2.48
CA VAL A 108 -10.80 -2.38 -1.64
C VAL A 108 -11.49 -1.27 -2.43
N GLN A 109 -11.70 -1.45 -3.73
CA GLN A 109 -12.47 -0.53 -4.55
C GLN A 109 -13.91 -0.41 -4.04
N GLY A 110 -14.42 0.81 -3.93
CA GLY A 110 -15.78 1.09 -3.45
C GLY A 110 -15.96 0.94 -1.92
N LYS A 111 -14.91 0.56 -1.17
CA LYS A 111 -14.94 0.55 0.30
C LYS A 111 -14.74 1.97 0.86
N SER A 112 -14.99 2.13 2.16
CA SER A 112 -14.82 3.42 2.83
C SER A 112 -13.39 3.93 2.76
N GLN A 113 -13.20 5.24 2.97
CA GLN A 113 -11.86 5.83 2.97
C GLN A 113 -10.93 5.17 4.00
N VAL A 114 -11.47 4.80 5.15
CA VAL A 114 -10.71 4.16 6.25
C VAL A 114 -10.09 2.84 5.79
N VAL A 115 -10.80 2.05 4.99
CA VAL A 115 -10.28 0.81 4.41
C VAL A 115 -9.35 1.08 3.22
N ARG A 116 -9.70 2.03 2.36
CA ARG A 116 -8.85 2.41 1.21
C ARG A 116 -7.52 3.03 1.62
N ASN A 117 -7.43 3.59 2.84
CA ASN A 117 -6.18 4.11 3.40
C ASN A 117 -5.07 3.05 3.50
N PHE A 118 -5.40 1.75 3.49
CA PHE A 118 -4.39 0.71 3.44
C PHE A 118 -3.67 0.62 2.08
N LEU A 119 -4.20 1.24 1.02
CA LEU A 119 -3.47 1.39 -0.26
C LEU A 119 -2.35 2.42 -0.21
N PHE A 120 -2.21 3.14 0.91
CA PHE A 120 -1.05 3.99 1.15
C PHE A 120 0.16 3.15 1.56
N PHE A 121 0.58 2.37 0.59
CA PHE A 121 1.78 1.60 0.56
C PHE A 121 2.77 2.33 -0.34
N SER A 122 3.84 2.88 0.23
CA SER A 122 4.88 3.51 -0.59
C SER A 122 5.67 2.44 -1.35
N LEU A 123 5.20 2.10 -2.55
CA LEU A 123 5.95 1.27 -3.50
C LEU A 123 7.29 1.93 -3.86
N GLY A 124 7.38 3.26 -3.78
CA GLY A 124 8.60 4.04 -4.03
C GLY A 124 9.81 3.56 -3.22
N LYS A 125 9.59 3.07 -2.00
CA LYS A 125 10.65 2.49 -1.15
C LYS A 125 11.30 1.25 -1.75
N TYR A 126 10.58 0.51 -2.59
CA TYR A 126 11.06 -0.67 -3.30
C TYR A 126 11.49 -0.36 -4.74
N MET A 127 11.47 0.91 -5.15
CA MET A 127 11.88 1.38 -6.48
C MET A 127 13.25 2.05 -6.46
N LYS A 128 13.59 2.75 -5.38
CA LYS A 128 14.93 3.30 -5.16
C LYS A 128 15.81 2.21 -4.52
N GLY A 129 16.99 1.99 -5.09
CA GLY A 129 17.90 0.87 -4.81
C GLY A 129 18.36 0.70 -3.37
N ASP A 130 17.95 1.58 -2.45
CA ASP A 130 18.20 1.43 -1.02
C ASP A 130 17.65 0.11 -0.50
N GLN A 131 16.47 -0.38 -0.92
CA GLN A 131 15.88 -1.64 -0.42
C GLN A 131 16.26 -2.89 -1.24
N GLY A 132 16.71 -2.74 -2.50
CA GLY A 132 16.99 -3.85 -3.42
C GLY A 132 16.58 -3.48 -4.84
N LEU A 133 16.92 -4.30 -5.83
CA LEU A 133 16.55 -4.01 -7.22
C LEU A 133 15.05 -3.82 -7.40
N PRO A 134 14.67 -2.95 -8.34
CA PRO A 134 13.36 -2.34 -8.31
C PRO A 134 12.26 -3.26 -8.87
N ILE A 135 11.03 -2.97 -8.46
CA ILE A 135 9.82 -3.42 -9.17
C ILE A 135 10.02 -3.14 -10.66
N SER A 136 9.64 -4.08 -11.53
CA SER A 136 9.83 -3.91 -12.98
C SER A 136 9.32 -2.53 -13.44
N PRO A 137 10.18 -1.72 -14.09
CA PRO A 137 9.83 -0.37 -14.53
C PRO A 137 8.82 -0.34 -15.67
N CYS A 138 8.75 -1.43 -16.44
CA CYS A 138 8.00 -1.43 -17.69
C CYS A 138 6.50 -1.54 -17.43
N GLU A 139 5.76 -0.58 -17.99
CA GLU A 139 4.31 -0.38 -17.81
C GLU A 139 3.94 -0.12 -16.33
N PHE A 140 4.91 0.28 -15.50
CA PHE A 140 4.69 0.44 -14.06
C PHE A 140 3.64 1.51 -13.79
N THR A 141 3.72 2.66 -14.50
CA THR A 141 2.75 3.75 -14.38
C THR A 141 1.35 3.28 -14.75
N GLN A 142 1.20 2.44 -15.79
CA GLN A 142 -0.10 1.89 -16.18
C GLN A 142 -0.67 0.95 -15.10
N LYS A 143 0.19 0.09 -14.52
CA LYS A 143 -0.20 -0.88 -13.48
C LYS A 143 -0.69 -0.20 -12.20
N ILE A 144 -0.06 0.91 -11.79
CA ILE A 144 -0.38 1.57 -10.52
C ILE A 144 -1.45 2.67 -10.61
N LEU A 145 -1.81 3.11 -11.82
CA LEU A 145 -2.81 4.18 -12.02
C LEU A 145 -4.14 3.88 -11.32
N ASN A 146 -4.64 2.66 -11.46
CA ASN A 146 -5.90 2.25 -10.83
C ASN A 146 -5.81 2.21 -9.30
N PRO A 147 -4.79 1.56 -8.67
CA PRO A 147 -4.57 1.67 -7.23
C PRO A 147 -4.56 3.10 -6.70
N ILE A 148 -3.85 4.01 -7.38
CA ILE A 148 -3.78 5.44 -6.99
C ILE A 148 -5.17 6.08 -7.07
N THR A 149 -5.91 5.84 -8.16
CA THR A 149 -7.27 6.36 -8.35
C THR A 149 -8.22 5.87 -7.25
N ILE A 150 -8.12 4.59 -6.87
CA ILE A 150 -8.94 4.00 -5.80
C ILE A 150 -8.61 4.66 -4.46
N ALA A 151 -7.32 4.80 -4.13
CA ALA A 151 -6.86 5.36 -2.87
C ALA A 151 -7.18 6.86 -2.71
N THR A 152 -7.18 7.60 -3.82
CA THR A 152 -7.40 9.06 -3.86
C THR A 152 -8.87 9.46 -3.96
N SER A 153 -9.72 8.59 -4.47
CA SER A 153 -11.11 8.93 -4.78
C SER A 153 -11.86 9.39 -3.52
N GLY A 154 -12.42 10.59 -3.54
CA GLY A 154 -13.14 11.17 -2.40
C GLY A 154 -12.27 11.93 -1.38
N LEU A 155 -10.95 12.03 -1.60
CA LEU A 155 -10.10 12.92 -0.81
C LEU A 155 -10.33 14.39 -1.21
N THR A 156 -10.58 15.24 -0.23
CA THR A 156 -10.93 16.65 -0.44
C THR A 156 -9.82 17.62 -0.07
N ASP A 157 -8.91 17.23 0.80
CA ASP A 157 -7.80 18.04 1.29
C ASP A 157 -6.67 18.18 0.25
N ALA A 158 -6.06 19.36 0.22
CA ALA A 158 -5.02 19.71 -0.74
C ALA A 158 -3.74 18.88 -0.53
N ASP A 159 -3.34 18.66 0.72
CA ASP A 159 -2.12 17.92 1.06
C ASP A 159 -2.16 16.48 0.55
N SER A 160 -3.32 15.82 0.65
CA SER A 160 -3.56 14.52 0.02
C SER A 160 -3.30 14.52 -1.48
N LYS A 161 -3.90 15.47 -2.19
CA LYS A 161 -3.79 15.57 -3.65
C LYS A 161 -2.35 15.85 -4.07
N LEU A 162 -1.66 16.73 -3.35
CA LEU A 162 -0.26 17.07 -3.60
C LEU A 162 0.69 15.89 -3.36
N ALA A 163 0.52 15.18 -2.24
CA ALA A 163 1.33 14.00 -1.95
C ALA A 163 1.16 12.90 -3.02
N TRP A 164 -0.05 12.70 -3.54
CA TRP A 164 -0.28 11.76 -4.63
C TRP A 164 0.28 12.22 -5.97
N ALA A 165 0.14 13.52 -6.30
CA ALA A 165 0.74 14.07 -7.52
C ALA A 165 2.27 13.88 -7.53
N ALA A 166 2.93 14.09 -6.38
CA ALA A 166 4.36 13.83 -6.23
C ALA A 166 4.71 12.34 -6.39
N ASN A 167 3.87 11.43 -5.90
CA ASN A 167 4.07 9.98 -6.07
C ASN A 167 3.99 9.56 -7.54
N ILE A 168 3.01 10.08 -8.30
CA ILE A 168 2.89 9.84 -9.75
C ILE A 168 4.16 10.31 -10.47
N GLN A 169 4.69 11.49 -10.12
CA GLN A 169 5.94 11.98 -10.70
C GLN A 169 7.12 11.04 -10.43
N ILE A 170 7.25 10.51 -9.20
CA ILE A 170 8.30 9.53 -8.87
C ILE A 170 8.17 8.28 -9.74
N PHE A 171 6.94 7.78 -9.92
CA PHE A 171 6.68 6.57 -10.69
C PHE A 171 6.93 6.75 -12.19
N THR A 172 6.46 7.87 -12.75
CA THR A 172 6.68 8.20 -14.16
C THR A 172 8.15 8.48 -14.45
N ALA A 173 8.86 9.20 -13.56
CA ALA A 173 10.29 9.43 -13.72
C ALA A 173 11.10 8.13 -13.64
N TYR A 174 10.69 7.22 -12.76
CA TYR A 174 11.28 5.89 -12.66
C TYR A 174 11.11 5.10 -13.96
N GLU A 175 9.88 4.95 -14.47
CA GLU A 175 9.64 4.24 -15.74
C GLU A 175 10.36 4.90 -16.91
N LEU A 176 10.24 6.22 -17.05
CA LEU A 176 10.88 6.99 -18.14
C LEU A 176 12.40 6.81 -18.16
N GLY A 177 13.07 6.84 -17.00
CA GLY A 177 14.52 6.65 -16.92
C GLY A 177 14.96 5.28 -17.46
N PHE A 178 14.20 4.23 -17.17
CA PHE A 178 14.49 2.87 -17.67
C PHE A 178 14.11 2.69 -19.15
N THR A 179 13.03 3.33 -19.61
CA THR A 179 12.67 3.37 -21.04
C THR A 179 13.75 4.07 -21.86
N MET A 180 14.23 5.24 -21.42
CA MET A 180 15.31 5.97 -22.10
C MET A 180 16.63 5.19 -22.12
N ALA A 181 16.88 4.36 -21.10
CA ALA A 181 18.04 3.47 -21.06
C ALA A 181 17.85 2.15 -21.85
N GLY A 182 16.70 1.95 -22.51
CA GLY A 182 16.42 0.80 -23.37
C GLY A 182 16.03 -0.49 -22.64
N TYR A 183 15.70 -0.42 -21.35
CA TYR A 183 15.26 -1.58 -20.56
C TYR A 183 13.79 -1.94 -20.80
N CYS A 184 12.97 -0.94 -21.16
CA CYS A 184 11.58 -1.13 -21.56
C CYS A 184 11.46 -0.87 -23.06
N LYS A 185 10.81 -1.78 -23.78
CA LYS A 185 10.57 -1.70 -25.22
C LYS A 185 9.27 -0.99 -25.52
#